data_AF-A0A6G2KEM3-F1
#
_entry.id   AF-A0A6G2KEM3-F1
#
_cell.length_a   1.000
_cell.length_b   1.000
_cell.length_c   1.000
_cell.angle_alpha   90.00
_cell.angle_beta   90.00
_cell.angle_gamma   90.00
#
_symmetry.space_group_name_H-M   'P 1'
#
loop_
_entity.id
_entity.type
_entity.pdbx_description
1 polymer ?
#
loop_
_entity_poly.entity_id
_entity_poly.type
_entity_poly.pdbx_seq_one_letter_code
_entity_poly.pdbx_strand_id
1 'polypeptide(L)'
;MARGYSFGDTYNTRMFELSDKSTLDELRAYAFDNEDQLHKLIEVNIEKLFPGLVFLTREFQEMAGGELRPDTVAFDTDLNTFVALEYKNKRSAGAVDQARAYLNSMKVHNADLVLLYKKKKDNSRQKNSFDWEKCTRL
;
A
#
# COMPACT_ATOMS: atom_id res chain seq x y z
N MET A 1 -23.93 21.19 6.33
CA MET A 1 -23.27 21.86 5.19
C MET A 1 -21.85 21.28 5.08
N ALA A 2 -21.56 20.49 4.06
CA ALA A 2 -20.21 20.00 3.80
C ALA A 2 -19.73 20.63 2.48
N ARG A 3 -18.67 21.44 2.54
CA ARG A 3 -18.01 22.05 1.38
C ARG A 3 -17.02 21.04 0.81
N GLY A 4 -17.26 20.57 -0.41
CA GLY A 4 -16.33 19.72 -1.15
C GLY A 4 -15.18 20.55 -1.72
N TYR A 5 -13.95 20.10 -1.49
CA TYR A 5 -12.77 20.58 -2.19
C TYR A 5 -12.63 19.83 -3.53
N SER A 6 -12.53 20.55 -4.65
CA SER A 6 -12.10 19.98 -5.92
C SER A 6 -10.58 19.84 -5.93
N PHE A 7 -10.10 18.67 -6.35
CA PHE A 7 -8.68 18.40 -6.54
C PHE A 7 -8.29 18.83 -7.96
N GLY A 8 -7.13 19.47 -8.10
CA GLY A 8 -6.70 20.15 -9.33
C GLY A 8 -6.79 19.30 -10.61
N ASP A 9 -7.49 19.86 -11.59
CA ASP A 9 -7.74 19.34 -12.93
C ASP A 9 -6.47 19.33 -13.78
N THR A 10 -5.73 18.22 -13.83
CA THR A 10 -4.75 18.00 -14.92
C THR A 10 -5.14 16.87 -15.86
N TYR A 11 -6.15 16.07 -15.54
CA TYR A 11 -6.76 15.09 -16.43
C TYR A 11 -8.27 15.00 -16.14
N ASN A 12 -9.12 15.36 -17.11
CA ASN A 12 -10.58 15.16 -17.03
C ASN A 12 -10.92 13.68 -17.28
N THR A 13 -10.60 12.82 -16.31
CA THR A 13 -11.01 11.41 -16.35
C THR A 13 -12.43 11.29 -15.79
N ARG A 14 -13.37 10.83 -16.62
CA ARG A 14 -14.75 10.54 -16.22
C ARG A 14 -14.97 9.03 -16.28
N MET A 15 -15.56 8.46 -15.23
CA MET A 15 -15.91 7.04 -15.17
C MET A 15 -17.43 6.90 -15.23
N PHE A 16 -17.91 5.87 -15.91
CA PHE A 16 -19.34 5.58 -16.04
C PHE A 16 -19.59 4.10 -15.75
N GLU A 17 -20.73 3.79 -15.15
CA GLU A 17 -21.26 2.44 -14.98
C GLU A 17 -22.42 2.23 -15.96
N LEU A 18 -22.47 1.05 -16.59
CA LEU A 18 -23.59 0.66 -17.45
C LEU A 18 -24.74 0.18 -16.57
N SER A 19 -25.88 0.86 -16.65
CA SER A 19 -27.11 0.43 -16.00
C SER A 19 -27.84 -0.64 -16.80
N ASP A 20 -28.71 -1.39 -16.14
CA ASP A 20 -29.58 -2.41 -16.75
C ASP A 20 -30.51 -1.87 -17.85
N LYS A 21 -30.66 -0.54 -17.96
CA LYS A 21 -31.49 0.14 -18.95
C LYS A 21 -30.70 0.59 -20.18
N SER A 22 -29.46 0.12 -20.35
CA SER A 22 -28.54 0.57 -21.41
C SER A 22 -28.24 2.08 -21.36
N THR A 23 -28.38 2.69 -20.19
CA THR A 23 -27.97 4.08 -19.93
C THR A 23 -26.68 4.10 -19.10
N LEU A 24 -25.92 5.19 -19.18
CA LEU A 24 -24.66 5.36 -18.46
C LEU A 24 -24.87 6.30 -17.26
N ASP A 25 -24.51 5.82 -16.08
CA ASP A 25 -24.49 6.62 -14.86
C ASP A 25 -23.05 7.04 -14.55
N GLU A 26 -22.82 8.34 -14.37
CA GLU A 26 -21.48 8.86 -14.07
C GLU A 26 -21.08 8.52 -12.63
N LEU A 27 -19.97 7.80 -12.49
CA LEU A 27 -19.37 7.47 -11.20
C LEU A 27 -18.62 8.69 -10.67
N ARG A 28 -19.09 9.22 -9.53
CA ARG A 28 -18.45 10.34 -8.85
C ARG A 28 -17.28 9.83 -8.00
N ALA A 29 -16.19 10.61 -7.99
CA ALA A 29 -15.07 10.34 -7.11
C ALA A 29 -15.51 10.37 -5.64
N TYR A 30 -15.08 9.38 -4.87
CA TYR A 30 -15.23 9.37 -3.42
C TYR A 30 -14.06 10.11 -2.79
N ALA A 31 -14.35 11.17 -2.02
CA ALA A 31 -13.34 11.87 -1.25
C ALA A 31 -13.24 11.25 0.15
N PHE A 32 -12.09 10.65 0.47
CA PHE A 32 -11.83 10.11 1.81
C PHE A 32 -11.65 11.25 2.82
N ASP A 33 -12.26 11.11 4.00
CA ASP A 33 -12.19 12.13 5.05
C ASP A 33 -10.77 12.19 5.66
N ASN A 34 -10.11 11.04 5.77
CA ASN A 34 -8.78 10.90 6.35
C ASN A 34 -8.02 9.71 5.73
N GLU A 35 -6.72 9.65 6.00
CA GLU A 35 -5.84 8.58 5.50
C GLU A 35 -6.23 7.22 6.09
N ASP A 36 -6.67 7.12 7.35
CA ASP A 36 -7.07 5.86 7.97
C ASP A 36 -8.21 5.13 7.24
N GLN A 37 -9.21 5.87 6.73
CA GLN A 37 -10.28 5.29 5.90
C GLN A 37 -9.71 4.67 4.61
N LEU A 38 -8.74 5.35 3.97
CA LEU A 38 -8.06 4.86 2.77
C LEU A 38 -7.24 3.61 3.09
N HIS A 39 -6.51 3.60 4.21
CA HIS A 39 -5.70 2.45 4.65
C HIS A 39 -6.59 1.22 4.81
N LYS A 40 -7.64 1.32 5.63
CA LYS A 40 -8.54 0.20 5.93
C LYS A 40 -9.21 -0.35 4.67
N LEU A 41 -9.64 0.53 3.76
CA LEU A 41 -10.26 0.12 2.50
C LEU A 41 -9.28 -0.64 1.62
N ILE A 42 -8.04 -0.16 1.50
CA ILE A 42 -7.04 -0.83 0.66
C ILE A 42 -6.59 -2.13 1.31
N GLU A 43 -6.31 -2.15 2.61
CA GLU A 43 -5.84 -3.34 3.35
C GLU A 43 -6.82 -4.51 3.23
N VAL A 44 -8.14 -4.27 3.39
CA VAL A 44 -9.16 -5.33 3.26
C VAL A 44 -9.37 -5.80 1.82
N ASN A 45 -8.94 -5.01 0.83
CA ASN A 45 -9.09 -5.32 -0.59
C ASN A 45 -7.74 -5.54 -1.30
N ILE A 46 -6.62 -5.65 -0.58
CA ILE A 46 -5.28 -5.53 -1.18
C ILE A 46 -5.05 -6.61 -2.26
N GLU A 47 -5.47 -7.84 -1.99
CA GLU A 47 -5.34 -8.99 -2.90
C GLU A 47 -6.23 -8.84 -4.15
N LYS A 48 -7.35 -8.09 -4.02
CA LYS A 48 -8.27 -7.78 -5.14
C LYS A 48 -7.75 -6.61 -5.98
N LEU A 49 -7.19 -5.59 -5.34
CA LEU A 49 -6.67 -4.39 -6.00
C LEU A 49 -5.33 -4.65 -6.68
N PHE A 50 -4.47 -5.43 -6.04
CA PHE A 50 -3.14 -5.77 -6.49
C PHE A 50 -2.98 -7.30 -6.45
N PRO A 51 -3.42 -8.00 -7.50
CA PRO A 51 -3.19 -9.44 -7.63
C PRO A 51 -1.70 -9.75 -7.44
N GLY A 52 -1.37 -10.67 -6.54
CA GLY A 52 0.00 -11.02 -6.18
C GLY A 52 0.53 -10.33 -4.91
N LEU A 53 -0.13 -9.27 -4.41
CA LEU A 53 0.18 -8.73 -3.09
C LEU A 53 -0.61 -9.44 -2.00
N VAL A 54 0.09 -9.81 -0.94
CA VAL A 54 -0.45 -10.42 0.27
C VAL A 54 -0.26 -9.47 1.43
N PHE A 55 -1.35 -9.13 2.14
CA PHE A 55 -1.26 -8.35 3.37
C PHE A 55 -0.45 -9.09 4.43
N LEU A 56 0.54 -8.43 5.04
CA LEU A 56 1.24 -8.97 6.21
C LEU A 56 0.83 -8.25 7.49
N THR A 57 1.04 -6.93 7.53
CA THR A 57 0.70 -6.12 8.71
C THR A 57 0.55 -4.65 8.38
N ARG A 58 -0.22 -3.98 9.21
CA ARG A 58 -0.24 -2.52 9.33
C ARG A 58 0.84 -2.09 10.34
N GLU A 59 1.49 -0.96 10.09
CA GLU A 59 2.39 -0.25 11.01
C GLU A 59 3.40 -1.17 11.74
N PHE A 60 4.26 -1.84 10.99
CA PHE A 60 5.17 -2.85 11.55
C PHE A 60 6.14 -2.23 12.59
N GLN A 61 5.92 -2.52 13.87
CA GLN A 61 6.58 -1.84 14.99
C GLN A 61 8.04 -2.25 15.14
N GLU A 62 8.37 -3.47 14.78
CA GLU A 62 9.72 -4.04 14.87
C GLU A 62 10.72 -3.38 13.91
N MET A 63 10.23 -2.67 12.88
CA MET A 63 11.04 -1.82 12.00
C MET A 63 11.32 -0.41 12.57
N ALA A 64 10.67 -0.02 13.66
CA ALA A 64 10.69 1.35 14.17
C ALA A 64 11.79 1.55 15.23
N GLY A 65 13.03 1.74 14.78
CA GLY A 65 14.12 2.32 15.60
C GLY A 65 14.10 3.85 15.69
N GLY A 66 13.19 4.51 14.98
CA GLY A 66 13.06 5.97 14.94
C GLY A 66 11.96 6.39 13.97
N GLU A 67 10.78 6.69 14.52
CA GLU A 67 9.60 7.41 14.00
C GLU A 67 9.02 7.15 12.59
N LEU A 68 9.79 6.73 11.59
CA LEU A 68 9.30 6.43 10.24
C LEU A 68 9.04 4.93 10.06
N ARG A 69 7.77 4.58 9.86
CA ARG A 69 7.29 3.25 9.50
C ARG A 69 6.34 3.36 8.30
N PRO A 70 6.36 2.40 7.37
CA PRO A 70 5.33 2.35 6.34
C PRO A 70 3.97 2.06 6.97
N ASP A 71 2.91 2.60 6.36
CA ASP A 71 1.54 2.35 6.80
C ASP A 71 1.19 0.87 6.74
N THR A 72 1.56 0.20 5.65
CA THR A 72 1.35 -1.24 5.45
C THR A 72 2.61 -1.91 4.90
N VAL A 73 2.87 -3.13 5.38
CA VAL A 73 3.82 -4.06 4.78
C VAL A 73 3.03 -5.22 4.15
N ALA A 74 3.32 -5.47 2.88
CA ALA A 74 2.79 -6.58 2.10
C ALA A 74 3.92 -7.45 1.54
N PHE A 75 3.55 -8.60 0.99
CA PHE A 75 4.46 -9.48 0.25
C PHE A 75 3.98 -9.64 -1.18
N ASP A 76 4.85 -9.35 -2.14
CA ASP A 76 4.61 -9.63 -3.55
C ASP A 76 5.05 -11.07 -3.85
N THR A 77 4.10 -11.93 -4.22
CA THR A 77 4.36 -13.34 -4.51
C THR A 77 5.07 -13.55 -5.85
N ASP A 78 4.88 -12.65 -6.80
CA ASP A 78 5.40 -12.77 -8.17
C ASP A 78 6.85 -12.29 -8.22
N LEU A 79 7.12 -11.16 -7.58
CA LEU A 79 8.47 -10.63 -7.39
C LEU A 79 9.20 -11.30 -6.24
N ASN A 80 8.47 -12.01 -5.38
CA ASN A 80 8.99 -12.74 -4.23
C ASN A 80 9.75 -11.84 -3.26
N THR A 81 9.17 -10.67 -2.96
CA THR A 81 9.80 -9.60 -2.19
C THR A 81 8.81 -8.87 -1.29
N PHE A 82 9.31 -8.12 -0.32
CA PHE A 82 8.48 -7.31 0.57
C PHE A 82 8.16 -5.96 -0.07
N VAL A 83 6.96 -5.46 0.17
CA VAL A 83 6.46 -4.18 -0.35
C VAL A 83 6.00 -3.30 0.82
N ALA A 84 6.46 -2.05 0.83
CA ALA A 84 5.94 -1.02 1.72
C ALA A 84 4.89 -0.19 0.98
N LEU A 85 3.75 0.04 1.63
CA LEU A 85 2.69 0.91 1.15
C LEU A 85 2.59 2.12 2.07
N GLU A 86 2.56 3.30 1.45
CA GLU A 86 2.30 4.59 2.07
C GLU A 86 1.06 5.17 1.40
N TYR A 87 0.10 5.61 2.20
CA TYR A 87 -1.12 6.20 1.68
C TYR A 87 -1.10 7.71 1.89
N LYS A 88 -1.61 8.44 0.90
CA LYS A 88 -1.79 9.88 0.95
C LYS A 88 -3.14 10.24 0.34
N ASN A 89 -4.02 10.84 1.13
CA ASN A 89 -5.30 11.35 0.63
C ASN A 89 -5.17 12.76 0.04
N LYS A 90 -4.02 13.42 0.21
CA LYS A 90 -3.66 14.72 -0.35
C LYS A 90 -2.24 14.67 -0.89
N ARG A 91 -1.92 15.50 -1.88
CA ARG A 91 -0.53 15.64 -2.35
C ARG A 91 0.34 16.18 -1.22
N SER A 92 1.38 15.46 -0.85
CA SER A 92 2.42 15.89 0.09
C SER A 92 3.78 15.91 -0.60
N ALA A 93 4.57 16.95 -0.35
CA ALA A 93 6.00 16.90 -0.64
C ALA A 93 6.68 15.88 0.30
N GLY A 94 7.75 15.23 -0.16
CA GLY A 94 8.55 14.33 0.68
C GLY A 94 8.15 12.85 0.65
N ALA A 95 7.08 12.46 -0.05
CA ALA A 95 6.68 11.05 -0.15
C ALA A 95 7.79 10.14 -0.71
N VAL A 96 8.57 10.66 -1.68
CA VAL A 96 9.73 9.95 -2.24
C VAL A 96 10.82 9.72 -1.19
N ASP A 97 11.10 10.72 -0.36
CA ASP A 97 12.12 10.62 0.69
C ASP A 97 11.69 9.66 1.81
N GLN A 98 10.39 9.67 2.16
CA GLN A 98 9.81 8.70 3.08
C GLN A 98 9.93 7.27 2.54
N ALA A 99 9.58 7.06 1.27
CA ALA A 99 9.68 5.76 0.63
C ALA A 99 11.13 5.25 0.58
N ARG A 100 12.11 6.14 0.34
CA ARG A 100 13.55 5.80 0.43
C ARG A 100 13.96 5.38 1.85
N ALA A 101 13.46 6.07 2.87
CA ALA A 101 13.72 5.71 4.26
C ALA A 101 13.18 4.31 4.57
N TYR A 102 11.99 3.96 4.07
CA TYR A 102 11.42 2.63 4.24
C TYR A 102 12.26 1.54 3.58
N LEU A 103 12.71 1.73 2.34
CA LEU A 103 13.57 0.75 1.67
C LEU A 103 14.86 0.46 2.46
N ASN A 104 15.47 1.49 3.04
CA ASN A 104 16.64 1.31 3.91
C ASN A 104 16.28 0.57 5.20
N SER A 105 15.17 0.93 5.85
CA SER A 105 14.71 0.26 7.07
C SER A 105 14.39 -1.22 6.82
N MET A 106 13.70 -1.56 5.73
CA MET A 106 13.35 -2.94 5.37
C MET A 106 14.59 -3.82 5.15
N LYS A 107 15.68 -3.26 4.62
CA LYS A 107 16.96 -3.98 4.49
C LYS A 107 17.59 -4.27 5.85
N VAL A 108 17.61 -3.28 6.74
CA VAL A 108 18.17 -3.41 8.10
C VAL A 108 17.39 -4.44 8.91
N HIS A 109 16.05 -4.41 8.81
CA HIS A 109 15.13 -5.26 9.56
C HIS A 109 14.67 -6.50 8.78
N ASN A 110 15.49 -6.98 7.83
CA ASN A 110 15.12 -8.08 6.95
C ASN A 110 14.83 -9.40 7.71
N ALA A 111 15.43 -9.61 8.87
CA ALA A 111 15.18 -10.77 9.71
C ALA A 111 13.77 -10.73 10.32
N ASP A 112 13.34 -9.56 10.78
CA ASP A 112 12.02 -9.33 11.37
C ASP A 112 10.92 -9.47 10.32
N LEU A 113 11.15 -8.97 9.11
CA LEU A 113 10.24 -9.15 7.97
C LEU A 113 10.05 -10.63 7.60
N VAL A 114 11.12 -11.42 7.59
CA VAL A 114 11.02 -12.87 7.35
C VAL A 114 10.25 -13.56 8.46
N LEU A 115 10.47 -13.18 9.72
CA LEU A 115 9.72 -13.72 10.84
C LEU A 115 8.24 -13.33 10.76
N LEU A 116 7.92 -12.10 10.36
CA LEU A 116 6.56 -11.64 10.11
C LEU A 116 5.88 -12.48 9.03
N TYR A 117 6.54 -12.68 7.88
CA TYR A 117 6.01 -13.52 6.80
C TYR A 117 5.69 -14.94 7.28
N LYS A 118 6.62 -15.56 8.01
CA LYS A 118 6.47 -16.89 8.60
C LYS A 118 5.39 -17.02 9.67
N LYS A 119 5.08 -15.93 10.39
CA LYS A 119 3.97 -15.91 11.35
C LYS A 119 2.62 -15.80 10.63
N LYS A 120 2.59 -15.09 9.51
CA LYS A 120 1.37 -14.84 8.72
C LYS A 120 1.07 -15.93 7.69
N LYS A 121 2.08 -16.70 7.28
CA LYS A 121 1.98 -17.78 6.29
C LYS A 121 2.62 -19.07 6.80
N ASP A 122 2.04 -20.22 6.43
CA ASP A 122 2.49 -21.54 6.88
C ASP A 122 3.88 -21.93 6.32
N ASN A 123 4.62 -22.76 7.06
CA ASN A 123 5.92 -22.38 7.60
C ASN A 123 7.12 -23.24 7.11
N SER A 124 7.61 -23.02 5.89
CA SER A 124 8.84 -23.72 5.42
C SER A 124 9.85 -22.87 4.63
N ARG A 125 9.53 -21.62 4.28
CA ARG A 125 10.44 -20.77 3.48
C ARG A 125 11.67 -20.30 4.27
N GLN A 126 12.84 -20.42 3.68
CA GLN A 126 14.11 -19.96 4.28
C GLN A 126 14.38 -18.48 3.94
N LYS A 127 15.14 -17.77 4.76
CA LYS A 127 15.48 -16.35 4.55
C LYS A 127 16.13 -16.06 3.19
N ASN A 128 16.85 -17.03 2.63
CA ASN A 128 17.55 -16.90 1.35
C ASN A 128 16.62 -17.08 0.14
N SER A 129 15.35 -17.45 0.37
CA SER A 129 14.36 -17.60 -0.69
C SER A 129 13.61 -16.30 -0.98
N PHE A 130 14.06 -15.15 -0.47
CA PHE A 130 13.44 -13.84 -0.70
C PHE A 130 14.35 -12.97 -1.58
N ASP A 131 13.77 -12.25 -2.53
CA ASP A 131 14.50 -11.41 -3.48
C ASP A 131 14.67 -10.00 -2.91
N TRP A 132 15.78 -9.79 -2.19
CA TRP A 132 16.10 -8.50 -1.56
C TRP A 132 16.61 -7.44 -2.54
N GLU A 133 17.11 -7.84 -3.72
CA GLU A 133 17.53 -6.87 -4.74
C GLU A 133 16.32 -6.13 -5.33
N LYS A 134 15.17 -6.81 -5.45
CA LYS A 134 13.91 -6.18 -5.84
C LYS A 134 13.33 -5.27 -4.75
N CYS A 135 13.63 -5.52 -3.47
CA CYS A 135 13.27 -4.69 -2.31
C CYS A 135 14.11 -3.38 -2.23
N THR A 136 14.45 -2.79 -3.38
CA THR A 136 15.28 -1.57 -3.46
C THR A 136 14.76 -0.54 -4.47
N ARG A 137 13.67 -0.86 -5.16
CA ARG A 137 13.08 -0.05 -6.22
C ARG A 137 11.84 0.67 -5.69
N LEU A 138 11.65 1.91 -6.14
CA LEU A 138 10.46 2.73 -5.93
C LEU A 138 9.50 2.58 -7.12
#